data_AF-A0AAD0TS30-F1
#
_entry.id   AF-A0AAD0TS30-F1
#
_cell.length_a   1.000
_cell.length_b   1.000
_cell.length_c   1.000
_cell.angle_alpha   90.00
_cell.angle_beta   90.00
_cell.angle_gamma   90.00
#
_symmetry.space_group_name_H-M   'P 1'
#
loop_
_entity.id
_entity.type
_entity.pdbx_description
1 polymer ?
#
loop_
_entity_poly.entity_id
_entity_poly.type
_entity_poly.pdbx_seq_one_letter_code
_entity_poly.pdbx_strand_id
1 'polypeptide(L)'
;MQEKIEKIIIDTLKELNEELENEAFLNPNSKTKLYGIDGAMDSLALVSFIADLEDKISDEFEKDIVLADEKAMSAKTSPFRNIESLTSYIKSLLEN
;
A
#
# COMPACT_ATOMS: atom_id res chain seq x y z
N MET A 1 2.61 -14.44 7.04
CA MET A 1 1.94 -13.84 5.85
C MET A 1 1.81 -12.34 5.99
N GLN A 2 1.19 -11.85 7.08
CA GLN A 2 1.07 -10.42 7.37
C GLN A 2 2.41 -9.68 7.42
N GLU A 3 3.41 -10.24 8.12
CA GLU A 3 4.76 -9.63 8.21
C GLU A 3 5.45 -9.49 6.85
N LYS A 4 5.23 -10.43 5.93
CA LYS A 4 5.77 -10.34 4.56
C LYS A 4 5.10 -9.22 3.78
N ILE A 5 3.77 -9.14 3.82
CA ILE A 5 3.00 -8.09 3.16
C ILE A 5 3.42 -6.72 3.70
N GLU A 6 3.49 -6.58 5.03
CA GLU A 6 3.92 -5.34 5.67
C GLU A 6 5.34 -4.96 5.25
N LYS A 7 6.25 -5.94 5.17
CA LYS A 7 7.61 -5.72 4.67
C LYS A 7 7.61 -5.19 3.23
N ILE A 8 6.84 -5.79 2.32
CA ILE A 8 6.72 -5.35 0.92
C ILE A 8 6.16 -3.93 0.86
N ILE A 9 5.12 -3.63 1.63
CA ILE A 9 4.52 -2.28 1.72
C ILE A 9 5.58 -1.26 2.20
N ILE A 10 6.33 -1.57 3.25
CA ILE A 10 7.38 -0.70 3.80
C ILE A 10 8.52 -0.50 2.80
N ASP A 11 8.92 -1.55 2.10
CA ASP A 11 9.98 -1.52 1.10
C ASP A 11 9.58 -0.61 -0.08
N THR A 12 8.41 -0.86 -0.65
CA THR A 12 7.81 -0.04 -1.73
C THR A 12 7.62 1.41 -1.28
N LEU A 13 7.23 1.62 -0.02
CA LEU A 13 7.09 2.95 0.57
C LEU A 13 8.41 3.69 0.65
N LYS A 14 9.49 2.99 1.02
CA LYS A 14 10.82 3.59 1.11
C LYS A 14 11.33 3.99 -0.26
N GLU A 15 11.15 3.13 -1.27
CA GLU A 15 11.49 3.43 -2.66
C GLU A 15 10.73 4.67 -3.14
N LEU A 16 9.41 4.71 -2.97
CA LEU A 16 8.61 5.89 -3.33
C LEU A 16 9.01 7.13 -2.53
N ASN A 17 9.42 6.96 -1.26
CA ASN A 17 9.85 8.08 -0.44
C ASN A 17 11.17 8.70 -0.88
N GLU A 18 12.03 7.96 -1.59
CA GLU A 18 13.22 8.57 -2.20
C GLU A 18 12.83 9.65 -3.21
N GLU A 19 11.67 9.52 -3.86
CA GLU A 19 11.14 10.52 -4.79
C GLU A 19 10.26 11.57 -4.10
N LEU A 20 9.48 11.18 -3.10
CA LEU A 20 8.58 12.10 -2.37
C LEU A 20 9.29 12.98 -1.34
N GLU A 21 10.51 12.61 -0.93
CA GLU A 21 11.30 13.26 0.12
C GLU A 21 10.48 13.57 1.40
N ASN A 22 9.61 12.63 1.80
CA ASN A 22 8.65 12.84 2.88
C ASN A 22 9.12 12.22 4.21
N GLU A 23 9.20 13.04 5.26
CA GLU A 23 9.63 12.56 6.58
C GLU A 23 8.68 11.52 7.18
N ALA A 24 7.40 11.53 6.81
CA ALA A 24 6.40 10.58 7.31
C ALA A 24 6.66 9.14 6.86
N PHE A 25 7.37 8.95 5.74
CA PHE A 25 7.70 7.64 5.19
C PHE A 25 9.15 7.20 5.48
N LEU A 26 9.94 8.00 6.21
CA LEU A 26 11.26 7.58 6.72
C LEU A 26 11.14 6.48 7.79
N ASN A 27 10.12 6.59 8.66
CA ASN A 27 9.78 5.58 9.66
C ASN A 27 8.30 5.20 9.58
N PRO A 28 7.91 4.49 8.50
CA PRO A 28 6.53 4.07 8.33
C PRO A 28 6.19 3.02 9.40
N ASN A 29 5.07 3.23 10.09
CA ASN A 29 4.51 2.31 11.07
C ASN A 29 3.10 1.89 10.64
N SER A 30 2.53 0.87 11.28
CA SER A 30 1.22 0.32 10.88
C SER A 30 0.08 1.39 10.88
N LYS A 31 0.23 2.48 11.65
CA LYS A 31 -0.71 3.60 11.73
C LYS A 31 -0.34 4.78 10.82
N THR A 32 0.79 4.74 10.11
CA THR A 32 1.19 5.76 9.15
C THR A 32 0.14 5.89 8.08
N LYS A 33 -0.31 7.12 7.85
CA LYS A 33 -1.32 7.43 6.84
C LYS A 33 -0.65 7.47 5.47
N LEU A 34 -1.23 6.75 4.51
CA LEU A 34 -0.70 6.69 3.14
C LEU A 34 -1.46 7.66 2.23
N TYR A 35 -2.79 7.54 2.21
CA TYR A 35 -3.67 8.31 1.35
C TYR A 35 -4.78 9.04 2.12
N GLY A 36 -5.18 10.23 1.63
CA GLY A 36 -6.27 11.05 2.15
C GLY A 36 -5.85 12.45 2.62
N ILE A 37 -6.67 13.12 3.43
CA ILE A 37 -6.47 14.52 3.88
C ILE A 37 -5.13 14.76 4.60
N ASP A 38 -4.60 13.74 5.28
CA ASP A 38 -3.27 13.76 5.93
C ASP A 38 -2.34 12.70 5.33
N GLY A 39 -2.65 12.19 4.14
CA GLY A 39 -1.81 11.21 3.44
C GLY A 39 -0.67 11.93 2.75
N ALA A 40 0.51 11.32 2.75
CA ALA A 40 1.68 11.84 2.06
C ALA A 40 1.72 11.46 0.57
N MET A 41 0.80 10.60 0.09
CA MET A 41 0.63 10.27 -1.32
C MET A 41 -0.54 11.03 -1.95
N ASP A 42 -0.27 11.67 -3.08
CA ASP A 42 -1.30 12.14 -4.02
C ASP A 42 -1.89 10.98 -4.84
N SER A 43 -2.99 11.24 -5.57
CA SER A 43 -3.65 10.21 -6.39
C SER A 43 -2.73 9.57 -7.43
N LEU A 44 -1.76 10.30 -8.00
CA LEU A 44 -0.79 9.74 -8.95
C LEU A 44 0.24 8.85 -8.24
N ALA A 45 0.82 9.32 -7.13
CA ALA A 45 1.76 8.56 -6.33
C ALA A 45 1.13 7.26 -5.80
N LEU A 46 -0.16 7.32 -5.44
CA LEU A 46 -0.92 6.13 -5.02
C LEU A 46 -1.04 5.10 -6.15
N VAL A 47 -1.30 5.53 -7.39
CA VAL A 47 -1.42 4.61 -8.53
C VAL A 47 -0.08 3.91 -8.81
N SER A 48 1.02 4.65 -8.82
CA SER A 48 2.37 4.08 -8.97
C SER A 48 2.68 3.09 -7.84
N PHE A 49 2.44 3.50 -6.60
CA PHE A 49 2.63 2.66 -5.42
C PHE A 49 1.83 1.36 -5.46
N ILE A 50 0.57 1.43 -5.92
CA ILE A 50 -0.28 0.27 -6.08
C ILE A 50 0.30 -0.69 -7.13
N ALA A 51 0.71 -0.18 -8.29
CA ALA A 51 1.27 -1.01 -9.35
C ALA A 51 2.53 -1.75 -8.87
N ASP A 52 3.45 -1.05 -8.21
CA ASP A 52 4.68 -1.65 -7.66
C ASP A 52 4.36 -2.72 -6.59
N LEU A 53 3.34 -2.48 -5.77
CA LEU A 53 2.87 -3.44 -4.77
C LEU A 53 2.28 -4.69 -5.41
N GLU A 54 1.44 -4.55 -6.43
CA GLU A 54 0.83 -5.65 -7.17
C GLU A 54 1.91 -6.54 -7.79
N ASP A 55 2.91 -5.92 -8.45
CA ASP A 55 4.05 -6.64 -9.03
C ASP A 55 4.87 -7.37 -7.96
N LYS A 56 5.31 -6.69 -6.90
CA LYS A 56 6.10 -7.33 -5.81
C LYS A 56 5.32 -8.44 -5.12
N ILE A 57 4.00 -8.30 -4.96
CA ILE A 57 3.16 -9.34 -4.36
C ILE A 57 2.99 -10.52 -5.31
N SER A 58 2.80 -10.28 -6.61
CA SER A 58 2.71 -11.33 -7.60
C SER A 58 4.01 -12.14 -7.65
N ASP A 59 5.17 -11.46 -7.63
CA ASP A 59 6.48 -12.11 -7.56
C ASP A 59 6.69 -12.91 -6.25
N GLU A 60 6.30 -12.37 -5.10
CA GLU A 60 6.53 -13.00 -3.79
C GLU A 60 5.54 -14.11 -3.43
N PHE A 61 4.30 -14.03 -3.92
CA PHE A 61 3.21 -14.94 -3.59
C PHE A 61 2.70 -15.76 -4.77
N GLU A 62 3.24 -15.55 -5.97
CA GLU A 62 2.79 -16.18 -7.23
C GLU A 62 1.28 -16.00 -7.45
N LYS A 63 0.75 -14.85 -7.04
CA LYS A 63 -0.67 -14.50 -7.10
C LYS A 63 -0.87 -13.08 -7.60
N ASP A 64 -1.56 -12.96 -8.73
CA ASP A 64 -2.01 -11.67 -9.24
C ASP A 64 -3.21 -11.18 -8.42
N ILE A 65 -3.04 -10.02 -7.77
CA ILE A 65 -4.10 -9.33 -7.04
C ILE A 65 -4.36 -7.97 -7.68
N VAL A 66 -5.59 -7.48 -7.55
CA VAL A 66 -5.96 -6.13 -7.99
C VAL A 66 -6.32 -5.30 -6.76
N LEU A 67 -5.45 -4.36 -6.44
CA LEU A 67 -5.61 -3.38 -5.37
C LEU A 67 -6.40 -2.16 -5.87
N ALA A 68 -6.22 -1.75 -7.12
CA ALA A 68 -6.92 -0.62 -7.74
C ALA A 68 -8.39 -0.94 -8.14
N ASP A 69 -9.13 -1.70 -7.33
CA ASP A 69 -10.54 -1.99 -7.57
C ASP A 69 -11.44 -0.78 -7.23
N GLU A 70 -12.55 -0.61 -7.96
CA GLU A 70 -13.52 0.49 -7.70
C GLU A 70 -13.98 0.53 -6.23
N LYS A 71 -14.03 -0.62 -5.55
CA LYS A 71 -14.37 -0.70 -4.13
C LYS A 71 -13.28 -0.13 -3.23
N ALA A 72 -12.01 -0.33 -3.58
CA ALA A 72 -10.86 0.18 -2.84
C ALA A 72 -10.71 1.71 -3.02
N MET A 73 -11.09 2.24 -4.19
CA MET A 73 -11.13 3.68 -4.46
C MET A 73 -12.36 4.40 -3.88
N SER A 74 -13.37 3.67 -3.40
CA SER A 74 -14.53 4.26 -2.73
C SER A 74 -14.19 4.75 -1.31
N ALA A 75 -14.26 6.07 -1.10
CA ALA A 75 -13.84 6.81 0.09
C ALA A 75 -14.42 6.35 1.45
N LYS A 76 -15.45 5.49 1.48
CA LYS A 76 -16.02 4.98 2.75
C LYS A 76 -15.16 3.89 3.41
N THR A 77 -14.34 3.17 2.66
CA THR A 77 -13.57 2.02 3.15
C THR A 77 -12.27 1.82 2.36
N SER A 78 -11.56 2.90 2.01
CA SER A 78 -10.30 2.76 1.29
C SER A 78 -9.25 2.02 2.14
N PRO A 79 -8.71 0.89 1.66
CA PRO A 79 -7.66 0.15 2.35
C PRO A 79 -6.34 0.93 2.40
N PHE A 80 -6.17 1.91 1.51
CA PHE A 80 -5.01 2.80 1.41
C PHE A 80 -4.93 3.89 2.49
N ARG A 81 -5.81 3.89 3.49
CA ARG A 81 -5.77 4.90 4.57
C ARG A 81 -4.50 4.81 5.41
N ASN A 82 -4.03 3.60 5.70
CA ASN A 82 -2.84 3.32 6.51
C ASN A 82 -2.28 1.93 6.21
N ILE A 83 -1.05 1.68 6.64
CA ILE A 83 -0.33 0.42 6.38
C ILE A 83 -1.08 -0.79 6.93
N GLU A 84 -1.62 -0.73 8.15
CA GLU A 84 -2.36 -1.83 8.78
C GLU A 84 -3.58 -2.27 7.95
N SER A 85 -4.33 -1.31 7.42
CA SER A 85 -5.54 -1.58 6.64
C SER A 85 -5.20 -2.11 5.26
N LEU A 86 -4.15 -1.57 4.63
CA LEU A 86 -3.64 -2.06 3.36
C LEU A 86 -3.14 -3.50 3.48
N THR A 87 -2.37 -3.78 4.54
CA THR A 87 -1.86 -5.12 4.85
C THR A 87 -3.00 -6.11 5.02
N SER A 88 -4.03 -5.74 5.79
CA SER A 88 -5.22 -6.59 6.00
C SER A 88 -6.01 -6.82 4.72
N TYR A 89 -6.09 -5.81 3.86
CA TYR A 89 -6.78 -5.90 2.58
C TYR A 89 -6.06 -6.82 1.59
N ILE A 90 -4.75 -6.62 1.38
CA ILE A 90 -3.91 -7.50 0.58
C ILE A 90 -4.02 -8.94 1.08
N LYS A 91 -3.94 -9.14 2.40
CA LYS A 91 -4.10 -10.46 3.00
C LYS A 91 -5.43 -11.09 2.61
N SER A 92 -6.53 -10.34 2.70
CA SER A 92 -7.85 -10.82 2.30
C SER A 92 -7.96 -11.14 0.81
N LEU A 93 -7.21 -10.45 -0.05
CA LEU A 93 -7.16 -10.76 -1.49
C LEU A 93 -6.37 -12.04 -1.75
N LEU A 94 -5.25 -12.24 -1.05
CA LEU A 94 -4.42 -13.43 -1.16
C LEU A 94 -5.07 -14.69 -0.55
N GLU A 95 -5.97 -14.54 0.41
CA GLU A 95 -6.71 -15.66 1.02
C GLU A 95 -7.98 -16.04 0.24
N ASN A 96 -8.43 -15.21 -0.71
CA ASN A 96 -9.48 -15.58 -1.67
C ASN A 96 -8.90 -16.38 -2.86
#